data_AF-A0A110A735-F1
#
_entry.id   AF-A0A110A735-F1
#
_cell.length_a   1.000
_cell.length_b   1.000
_cell.length_c   1.000
_cell.angle_alpha   90.00
_cell.angle_beta   90.00
_cell.angle_gamma   90.00
#
_symmetry.space_group_name_H-M   'P 1'
#
loop_
_entity.id
_entity.type
_entity.pdbx_description
1 polymer ?
#
loop_
_entity_poly.entity_id
_entity_poly.type
_entity_poly.pdbx_seq_one_letter_code
_entity_poly.pdbx_strand_id
1 'polypeptide(L)'
;MNAIQKYFKYRQSLIDQYIKGDMTKKEYLQKNYEAVVYGNIGPFTNMDTVEKALFNYQYYNALAKEQKTISTTKDMEYELKQDSLEQSNYYYHKKDKATLAVLRMLDYRGTEAYFVKVQSKYLKGKLFEIVIEEENIILHSTSSFILKCLREEGVFSEGSRKSLIDEYVNHRY
;
A
#
# COMPACT_ATOMS: atom_id res chain seq x y z
N MET A 1 -8.51 7.67 -21.57
CA MET A 1 -7.83 7.32 -20.30
C MET A 1 -7.84 8.54 -19.39
N ASN A 2 -8.54 8.46 -18.25
CA ASN A 2 -8.60 9.55 -17.27
C ASN A 2 -7.28 9.67 -16.48
N ALA A 3 -7.14 10.71 -15.66
CA ALA A 3 -5.89 10.97 -14.93
C ALA A 3 -5.53 9.81 -13.98
N ILE A 4 -6.50 9.24 -13.26
CA ILE A 4 -6.29 8.13 -12.33
C ILE A 4 -5.80 6.88 -13.07
N GLN A 5 -6.39 6.57 -14.22
CA GLN A 5 -5.96 5.46 -15.08
C GLN A 5 -4.54 5.67 -15.62
N LYS A 6 -4.17 6.91 -16.00
CA LYS A 6 -2.79 7.23 -16.40
C LYS A 6 -1.82 6.98 -15.25
N TYR A 7 -2.19 7.39 -14.03
CA TYR A 7 -1.40 7.13 -12.82
C TYR A 7 -1.21 5.62 -12.59
N PHE A 8 -2.28 4.82 -12.61
CA PHE A 8 -2.16 3.38 -12.39
C PHE A 8 -1.32 2.69 -13.46
N LYS A 9 -1.46 3.10 -14.73
CA LYS A 9 -0.62 2.58 -15.82
C LYS A 9 0.86 2.92 -15.62
N TYR A 10 1.17 4.16 -15.23
CA TYR A 10 2.55 4.54 -14.92
C TYR A 10 3.09 3.76 -13.73
N ARG A 11 2.31 3.64 -12.66
CA ARG A 11 2.68 2.85 -11.48
C ARG A 11 2.95 1.39 -11.82
N GLN A 12 2.13 0.77 -12.67
CA GLN A 12 2.38 -0.59 -13.14
C GLN A 12 3.73 -0.69 -13.86
N SER A 13 4.05 0.27 -14.74
CA SER A 13 5.35 0.29 -15.42
C SER A 13 6.54 0.43 -14.46
N LEU A 14 6.38 1.09 -13.30
CA LEU A 14 7.41 1.16 -12.27
C LEU A 14 7.59 -0.19 -11.57
N ILE A 15 6.50 -0.91 -11.30
CA ILE A 15 6.56 -2.26 -10.75
C ILE A 15 7.29 -3.18 -11.71
N ASP A 16 6.93 -3.14 -13.00
CA ASP A 16 7.53 -4.01 -14.00
C ASP A 16 9.06 -3.79 -14.11
N GLN A 17 9.51 -2.53 -14.08
CA GLN A 17 10.94 -2.18 -14.06
C GLN A 17 11.65 -2.65 -12.78
N TYR A 18 11.02 -2.46 -11.62
CA TYR A 18 11.57 -2.95 -10.35
C TYR A 18 11.72 -4.47 -10.34
N ILE A 19 10.71 -5.19 -10.83
CA ILE A 19 10.71 -6.65 -10.90
C ILE A 19 11.81 -7.16 -11.85
N LYS A 20 12.00 -6.51 -13.01
CA LYS A 20 13.06 -6.86 -13.98
C LYS A 20 14.47 -6.62 -13.44
N GLY A 21 14.61 -5.89 -12.32
CA GLY A 21 15.90 -5.49 -11.78
C GLY A 21 16.47 -4.24 -12.44
N ASP A 22 15.71 -3.58 -13.32
CA ASP A 22 16.09 -2.31 -13.97
C ASP A 22 16.08 -1.13 -12.99
N MET A 23 15.51 -1.33 -11.80
CA MET A 23 15.32 -0.32 -10.78
C MET A 23 15.52 -0.92 -9.39
N THR A 24 16.23 -0.20 -8.52
CA THR A 24 16.36 -0.58 -7.12
C THR A 24 15.09 -0.28 -6.32
N LYS A 25 14.94 -0.91 -5.16
CA LYS A 25 13.81 -0.63 -4.25
C LYS A 25 13.75 0.84 -3.84
N LYS A 26 14.91 1.49 -3.67
CA LYS A 26 15.00 2.91 -3.30
C LYS A 26 14.45 3.79 -4.43
N GLU A 27 14.88 3.55 -5.66
CA GLU A 27 14.41 4.29 -6.84
C GLU A 27 12.92 4.07 -7.09
N TYR A 28 12.43 2.84 -6.92
CA TYR A 28 11.01 2.52 -7.01
C TYR A 28 10.17 3.32 -6.01
N LEU A 29 10.61 3.38 -4.74
CA LEU A 29 9.91 4.15 -3.71
C LEU A 29 9.92 5.65 -4.03
N GLN A 30 11.05 6.19 -4.46
CA GLN A 30 11.20 7.59 -4.86
C GLN A 30 10.27 7.95 -6.03
N LYS A 31 10.29 7.15 -7.10
CA LYS A 31 9.43 7.40 -8.28
C LYS A 31 7.94 7.26 -7.95
N ASN A 32 7.56 6.36 -7.04
CA ASN A 32 6.18 6.27 -6.58
C ASN A 32 5.74 7.51 -5.78
N TYR A 33 6.62 8.02 -4.91
CA TYR A 33 6.37 9.27 -4.19
C TYR A 33 6.19 10.43 -5.16
N GLU A 34 7.11 10.59 -6.11
CA GLU A 34 7.03 11.62 -7.15
C GLU A 34 5.75 11.53 -7.97
N ALA A 35 5.32 10.31 -8.33
CA ALA A 35 4.10 10.08 -9.10
C ALA A 35 2.83 10.60 -8.41
N VAL A 36 2.79 10.53 -7.07
CA VAL A 36 1.62 10.97 -6.30
C VAL A 36 1.71 12.44 -5.90
N VAL A 37 2.91 12.97 -5.63
CA VAL A 37 3.11 14.35 -5.16
C VAL A 37 3.16 15.36 -6.31
N TYR A 38 3.87 15.02 -7.39
CA TYR A 38 4.03 15.88 -8.56
C TYR A 38 3.05 15.54 -9.68
N GLY A 39 2.19 14.53 -9.46
CA GLY A 39 1.08 14.24 -10.35
C GLY A 39 0.01 15.32 -10.28
N ASN A 40 -0.82 15.42 -11.32
CA ASN A 40 -1.94 16.37 -11.38
C ASN A 40 -3.17 15.92 -10.57
N ILE A 41 -3.01 15.01 -9.61
CA ILE A 41 -4.11 14.38 -8.87
C ILE A 41 -3.76 14.40 -7.38
N GLY A 42 -4.55 15.13 -6.59
CA GLY A 42 -4.49 15.08 -5.13
C GLY A 42 -5.39 13.96 -4.55
N PRO A 43 -5.32 13.70 -3.25
CA PRO A 43 -6.19 12.73 -2.61
C PRO A 43 -7.64 13.20 -2.66
N PHE A 44 -8.56 12.26 -2.86
CA PHE A 44 -9.99 12.53 -2.96
C PHE A 44 -10.62 12.59 -1.56
N THR A 45 -11.37 13.65 -1.28
CA THR A 45 -12.20 13.75 -0.06
C THR A 45 -13.34 12.73 -0.09
N ASN A 46 -13.99 12.58 -1.24
CA ASN A 46 -15.04 11.58 -1.46
C ASN A 46 -14.49 10.38 -2.24
N MET A 47 -14.43 9.21 -1.60
CA MET A 47 -13.99 7.93 -2.17
C MET A 47 -15.21 7.11 -2.59
N ASP A 48 -16.01 7.65 -3.51
CA ASP A 48 -17.27 7.07 -4.02
C ASP A 48 -17.06 5.99 -5.11
N THR A 49 -15.81 5.72 -5.48
CA THR A 49 -15.41 4.75 -6.50
C THR A 49 -14.17 4.01 -6.02
N VAL A 50 -14.06 2.73 -6.42
CA VAL A 50 -12.92 1.87 -6.08
C VAL A 50 -11.62 2.51 -6.53
N GLU A 51 -11.56 3.10 -7.73
CA GLU A 51 -10.36 3.74 -8.26
C GLU A 51 -9.91 4.95 -7.44
N LYS A 52 -10.84 5.78 -6.94
CA LYS A 52 -10.50 6.90 -6.05
C LYS A 52 -9.97 6.41 -4.71
N ALA A 53 -10.58 5.36 -4.15
CA ALA A 53 -10.11 4.77 -2.90
C ALA A 53 -8.73 4.12 -3.07
N LEU A 54 -8.51 3.40 -4.15
CA LEU A 54 -7.19 2.83 -4.48
C LEU A 54 -6.15 3.92 -4.71
N PHE A 55 -6.51 5.02 -5.39
CA PHE A 55 -5.61 6.14 -5.56
C PHE A 55 -5.21 6.73 -4.20
N ASN A 56 -6.18 6.98 -3.32
CA ASN A 56 -5.90 7.44 -1.96
C ASN A 56 -5.02 6.46 -1.19
N TYR A 57 -5.26 5.15 -1.31
CA TYR A 57 -4.40 4.12 -0.73
C TYR A 57 -2.95 4.31 -1.20
N GLN A 58 -2.71 4.43 -2.50
CA GLN A 58 -1.34 4.58 -3.03
C GLN A 58 -0.71 5.92 -2.61
N TYR A 59 -1.48 7.00 -2.68
CA TYR A 59 -1.08 8.35 -2.28
C TYR A 59 -0.57 8.37 -0.83
N TYR A 60 -1.41 7.92 0.11
CA TYR A 60 -1.06 7.93 1.52
C TYR A 60 0.02 6.89 1.86
N ASN A 61 0.07 5.74 1.18
CA ASN A 61 1.15 4.77 1.37
C ASN A 61 2.52 5.34 0.96
N ALA A 62 2.58 6.07 -0.15
CA ALA A 62 3.82 6.69 -0.61
C ALA A 62 4.29 7.79 0.36
N LEU A 63 3.39 8.69 0.78
CA LEU A 63 3.72 9.71 1.79
C LEU A 63 4.16 9.11 3.12
N ALA A 64 3.47 8.06 3.60
CA ALA A 64 3.83 7.40 4.84
C ALA A 64 5.25 6.80 4.80
N LYS A 65 5.61 6.16 3.67
CA LYS A 65 6.95 5.58 3.47
C LYS A 65 8.05 6.64 3.35
N GLU A 66 7.76 7.77 2.69
CA GLU A 66 8.70 8.88 2.60
C GLU A 66 8.98 9.47 3.99
N GLN A 67 7.93 9.82 4.73
CA GLN A 67 8.05 10.34 6.10
C GLN A 67 8.73 9.34 7.04
N LYS A 68 8.49 8.03 6.84
CA LYS A 68 9.19 7.00 7.60
C LYS A 68 10.69 7.03 7.31
N THR A 69 11.08 7.18 6.05
CA THR A 69 12.48 7.26 5.63
C THR A 69 13.14 8.49 6.26
N ILE A 70 12.49 9.66 6.16
CA ILE A 70 12.95 10.91 6.77
C ILE A 70 13.17 10.74 8.28
N SER A 71 12.20 10.17 9.02
CA SER A 71 12.32 9.96 10.47
C SER A 71 13.48 9.05 10.90
N THR A 72 14.01 8.25 9.98
CA THR A 72 15.15 7.34 10.22
C THR A 72 16.49 7.89 9.72
N THR A 73 16.50 9.10 9.17
CA THR A 73 17.71 9.73 8.62
C THR A 73 18.71 10.04 9.74
N LYS A 74 20.00 9.76 9.48
CA LYS A 74 21.08 10.09 10.41
C LYS A 74 21.26 11.60 10.48
N ASP A 75 21.74 12.09 11.62
CA ASP A 75 22.10 13.50 11.82
C ASP A 75 20.95 14.53 11.71
N MET A 76 19.71 14.05 11.67
CA MET A 76 18.52 14.89 11.81
C MET A 76 18.17 15.10 13.30
N GLU A 77 17.73 16.32 13.62
CA GLU A 77 17.27 16.71 14.95
C GLU A 77 16.14 15.81 15.46
N TYR A 78 16.12 15.59 16.77
CA TYR A 78 15.16 14.67 17.39
C TYR A 78 13.71 15.09 17.16
N GLU A 79 13.41 16.39 17.25
CA GLU A 79 12.07 16.94 17.02
C GLU A 79 11.59 16.68 15.59
N LEU A 80 12.42 16.98 14.59
CA LEU A 80 12.11 16.71 13.19
C LEU A 80 11.87 15.22 12.91
N LYS A 81 12.60 14.33 13.60
CA LYS A 81 12.36 12.88 13.51
C LYS A 81 11.02 12.48 14.09
N GLN A 82 10.63 13.05 15.23
CA GLN A 82 9.33 12.79 15.85
C GLN A 82 8.21 13.30 14.96
N ASP A 83 8.30 14.52 14.46
CA ASP A 83 7.30 15.09 13.55
C ASP A 83 7.12 14.22 12.30
N SER A 84 8.22 13.79 11.69
CA SER A 84 8.18 12.91 10.51
C SER A 84 7.57 11.54 10.85
N LEU A 85 7.83 11.01 12.05
CA LEU A 85 7.24 9.76 12.50
C LEU A 85 5.73 9.89 12.73
N GLU A 86 5.28 11.00 13.32
CA GLU A 86 3.87 11.31 13.51
C GLU A 86 3.14 11.47 12.17
N GLN A 87 3.74 12.18 11.21
CA GLN A 87 3.21 12.29 9.85
C GLN A 87 3.13 10.92 9.17
N SER A 88 4.15 10.09 9.31
CA SER A 88 4.14 8.72 8.79
C SER A 88 2.95 7.92 9.33
N ASN A 89 2.72 7.98 10.66
CA ASN A 89 1.60 7.31 11.31
C ASN A 89 0.25 7.87 10.85
N TYR A 90 0.12 9.19 10.72
CA TYR A 90 -1.06 9.86 10.20
C TYR A 90 -1.41 9.37 8.78
N TYR A 91 -0.42 9.31 7.89
CA TYR A 91 -0.63 8.84 6.53
C TYR A 91 -0.95 7.33 6.48
N TYR A 92 -0.34 6.49 7.33
CA TYR A 92 -0.74 5.09 7.42
C TYR A 92 -2.20 4.92 7.86
N HIS A 93 -2.67 5.74 8.81
CA HIS A 93 -4.08 5.74 9.21
C HIS A 93 -5.01 6.18 8.07
N LYS A 94 -4.63 7.19 7.28
CA LYS A 94 -5.37 7.61 6.08
C LYS A 94 -5.38 6.53 4.99
N LYS A 95 -4.25 5.85 4.79
CA LYS A 95 -4.12 4.69 3.90
C LYS A 95 -5.09 3.57 4.33
N ASP A 96 -5.15 3.25 5.61
CA ASP A 96 -6.04 2.20 6.13
C ASP A 96 -7.53 2.58 6.00
N LYS A 97 -7.88 3.87 6.13
CA LYS A 97 -9.24 4.34 5.78
C LYS A 97 -9.59 4.09 4.31
N ALA A 98 -8.64 4.30 3.40
CA ALA A 98 -8.82 4.03 1.99
C ALA A 98 -8.97 2.52 1.72
N THR A 99 -8.17 1.68 2.39
CA THR A 99 -8.32 0.21 2.35
C THR A 99 -9.73 -0.22 2.74
N LEU A 100 -10.27 0.29 3.85
CA LEU A 100 -11.63 -0.05 4.28
C LEU A 100 -12.69 0.42 3.28
N ALA A 101 -12.49 1.58 2.65
CA ALA A 101 -13.41 2.07 1.62
C ALA A 101 -13.46 1.10 0.43
N VAL A 102 -12.30 0.63 -0.05
CA VAL A 102 -12.22 -0.40 -1.12
C VAL A 102 -12.99 -1.65 -0.72
N LEU A 103 -12.68 -2.21 0.46
CA LEU A 103 -13.31 -3.45 0.95
C LEU A 103 -14.83 -3.34 1.04
N ARG A 104 -15.34 -2.23 1.56
CA ARG A 104 -16.78 -1.99 1.71
C ARG A 104 -17.49 -1.79 0.37
N MET A 105 -16.88 -1.08 -0.58
CA MET A 105 -17.46 -0.89 -1.91
C MET A 105 -17.58 -2.21 -2.68
N LEU A 106 -16.67 -3.14 -2.42
CA LEU A 106 -16.67 -4.47 -3.02
C LEU A 106 -17.48 -5.49 -2.21
N ASP A 107 -17.98 -5.10 -1.03
CA ASP A 107 -18.67 -5.98 -0.09
C ASP A 107 -17.84 -7.23 0.26
N TYR A 108 -16.51 -7.05 0.37
CA TYR A 108 -15.52 -8.11 0.58
C TYR A 108 -15.56 -9.25 -0.46
N ARG A 109 -16.30 -9.12 -1.56
CA ARG A 109 -16.38 -10.14 -2.62
C ARG A 109 -15.04 -10.29 -3.31
N GLY A 110 -14.70 -11.54 -3.64
CA GLY A 110 -13.42 -11.89 -4.26
C GLY A 110 -12.19 -11.55 -3.39
N THR A 111 -12.37 -11.29 -2.10
CA THR A 111 -11.28 -10.92 -1.18
C THR A 111 -10.74 -12.15 -0.47
N GLU A 112 -9.41 -12.30 -0.49
CA GLU A 112 -8.68 -13.21 0.39
C GLU A 112 -7.58 -12.42 1.10
N ALA A 113 -7.40 -12.62 2.41
CA ALA A 113 -6.33 -11.99 3.16
C ALA A 113 -5.57 -12.99 4.03
N TYR A 114 -4.27 -12.75 4.23
CA TYR A 114 -3.41 -13.63 5.01
C TYR A 114 -2.15 -12.91 5.50
N PHE A 115 -1.50 -13.47 6.52
CA PHE A 115 -0.23 -12.93 7.00
C PHE A 115 0.89 -13.12 5.97
N VAL A 116 1.79 -12.14 5.88
CA VAL A 116 2.95 -12.19 4.98
C VAL A 116 4.20 -12.67 5.72
N LYS A 117 4.93 -13.59 5.10
CA LYS A 117 6.27 -14.01 5.53
C LYS A 117 7.27 -12.88 5.27
N VAL A 118 7.73 -12.24 6.33
CA VAL A 118 8.69 -11.13 6.28
C VAL A 118 9.93 -11.41 7.12
N GLN A 119 11.06 -10.82 6.72
CA GLN A 119 12.31 -10.86 7.49
C GLN A 119 12.29 -9.90 8.69
N SER A 120 11.49 -8.83 8.62
CA SER A 120 11.38 -7.84 9.69
C SER A 120 10.75 -8.44 10.94
N LYS A 121 11.52 -8.49 12.04
CA LYS A 121 11.04 -8.93 13.35
C LYS A 121 9.84 -8.11 13.84
N TYR A 122 9.78 -6.83 13.48
CA TYR A 122 8.68 -5.94 13.88
C TYR A 122 7.37 -6.25 13.14
N LEU A 123 7.45 -6.58 11.85
CA LEU A 123 6.29 -6.83 10.99
C LEU A 123 5.81 -8.28 11.02
N LYS A 124 6.65 -9.22 11.48
CA LYS A 124 6.31 -10.63 11.57
C LYS A 124 5.05 -10.84 12.42
N GLY A 125 4.06 -11.52 11.84
CA GLY A 125 2.75 -11.75 12.49
C GLY A 125 1.87 -10.51 12.61
N LYS A 126 2.22 -9.41 11.94
CA LYS A 126 1.44 -8.17 11.91
C LYS A 126 1.11 -7.70 10.50
N LEU A 127 2.05 -7.83 9.57
CA LEU A 127 1.81 -7.49 8.17
C LEU A 127 0.97 -8.59 7.54
N PHE A 128 -0.16 -8.18 6.98
CA PHE A 128 -1.00 -9.03 6.16
C PHE A 128 -1.23 -8.38 4.79
N GLU A 129 -1.41 -9.25 3.80
CA GLU A 129 -1.75 -8.92 2.44
C GLU A 129 -3.24 -9.19 2.22
N ILE A 130 -3.87 -8.35 1.42
CA ILE A 130 -5.26 -8.45 1.02
C ILE A 130 -5.27 -8.49 -0.49
N VAL A 131 -5.79 -9.57 -1.04
CA VAL A 131 -5.87 -9.86 -2.46
C VAL A 131 -7.33 -9.79 -2.84
N ILE A 132 -7.63 -9.02 -3.89
CA ILE A 132 -8.98 -8.94 -4.47
C ILE A 132 -8.83 -9.44 -5.89
N GLU A 133 -9.11 -10.73 -6.10
CA GLU A 133 -8.74 -11.44 -7.33
C GLU A 133 -9.44 -10.87 -8.56
N GLU A 134 -10.74 -10.60 -8.46
CA GLU A 134 -11.57 -10.09 -9.56
C GLU A 134 -11.06 -8.75 -10.11
N GLU A 135 -10.42 -7.96 -9.25
CA GLU A 135 -9.92 -6.62 -9.58
C GLU A 135 -8.39 -6.58 -9.77
N ASN A 136 -7.70 -7.70 -9.59
CA ASN A 136 -6.24 -7.79 -9.58
C ASN A 136 -5.58 -6.76 -8.64
N ILE A 137 -6.19 -6.57 -7.45
CA ILE A 137 -5.72 -5.60 -6.45
C ILE A 137 -4.97 -6.35 -5.34
N ILE A 138 -3.80 -5.84 -4.98
CA ILE A 138 -3.05 -6.27 -3.81
C ILE A 138 -2.81 -5.08 -2.86
N LEU A 139 -3.32 -5.19 -1.64
CA LEU A 139 -3.16 -4.21 -0.57
C LEU A 139 -2.41 -4.81 0.61
N HIS A 140 -1.84 -3.93 1.43
CA HIS A 140 -1.10 -4.30 2.64
C HIS A 140 -1.54 -3.46 3.83
N SER A 141 -1.71 -4.08 4.99
CA SER A 141 -1.96 -3.39 6.24
C SER A 141 -1.35 -4.12 7.45
N THR A 142 -1.24 -3.38 8.55
CA THR A 142 -0.93 -3.89 9.89
C THR A 142 -2.02 -3.48 10.88
N SER A 143 -3.13 -2.91 10.40
CA SER A 143 -4.22 -2.42 11.25
C SER A 143 -4.97 -3.59 11.88
N SER A 144 -4.99 -3.62 13.21
CA SER A 144 -5.78 -4.60 13.97
C SER A 144 -7.27 -4.48 13.70
N PHE A 145 -7.76 -3.28 13.40
CA PHE A 145 -9.16 -3.06 13.04
C PHE A 145 -9.51 -3.69 11.69
N ILE A 146 -8.69 -3.46 10.66
CA ILE A 146 -8.90 -4.08 9.34
C ILE A 146 -8.81 -5.61 9.45
N LEU A 147 -7.81 -6.10 10.18
CA LEU A 147 -7.66 -7.53 10.43
C LEU A 147 -8.91 -8.13 11.11
N LYS A 148 -9.47 -7.43 12.10
CA LYS A 148 -10.72 -7.82 12.75
C LYS A 148 -11.87 -7.89 11.73
N CYS A 149 -12.07 -6.87 10.92
CA CYS A 149 -13.12 -6.87 9.89
C CYS A 149 -12.94 -8.04 8.90
N LEU A 150 -11.72 -8.28 8.40
CA LEU A 150 -11.46 -9.39 7.47
C LEU A 150 -11.77 -10.76 8.09
N ARG A 151 -11.52 -10.94 9.39
CA ARG A 151 -11.87 -12.16 10.13
C ARG A 151 -13.38 -12.29 10.34
N GLU A 152 -14.06 -11.20 10.70
CA GLU A 152 -15.51 -11.19 10.89
C GLU A 152 -16.27 -11.52 9.60
N GLU A 153 -15.78 -11.03 8.47
CA GLU A 153 -16.30 -11.34 7.13
C GLU A 153 -15.87 -12.72 6.60
N GLY A 154 -15.06 -13.48 7.37
CA GLY A 154 -14.62 -14.83 7.00
C GLY A 154 -13.63 -14.90 5.83
N VAL A 155 -13.04 -13.77 5.41
CA VAL A 155 -12.11 -13.66 4.27
C VAL A 155 -10.63 -13.71 4.68
N PHE A 156 -10.33 -13.89 5.97
CA PHE A 156 -8.96 -13.96 6.48
C PHE A 156 -8.50 -15.39 6.78
N SER A 157 -7.34 -15.76 6.25
CA SER A 157 -6.63 -17.01 6.54
C SER A 157 -5.50 -16.77 7.54
N GLU A 158 -5.50 -17.48 8.67
CA GLU A 158 -4.50 -17.35 9.74
C GLU A 158 -3.09 -17.83 9.35
N GLY A 159 -2.96 -18.54 8.24
CA GLY A 159 -1.67 -18.96 7.71
C GLY A 159 -0.78 -17.78 7.29
N SER A 160 0.53 -18.02 7.23
CA SER A 160 1.47 -17.08 6.61
C SER A 160 1.89 -17.58 5.22
N ARG A 161 1.85 -16.69 4.23
CA ARG A 161 2.25 -16.97 2.84
C ARG A 161 3.36 -16.02 2.42
N LYS A 162 4.07 -16.34 1.32
CA LYS A 162 4.91 -15.34 0.65
C LYS A 162 3.99 -14.28 0.05
N SER A 163 4.43 -13.03 -0.03
CA SER A 163 3.62 -11.99 -0.66
C SER A 163 3.44 -12.31 -2.14
N LEU A 164 2.24 -12.12 -2.68
CA LEU A 164 2.04 -12.22 -4.11
C LEU A 164 2.82 -11.16 -4.88
N ILE A 165 3.23 -10.05 -4.27
CA ILE A 165 4.17 -9.12 -4.90
C ILE A 165 5.56 -9.75 -5.05
N ASP A 166 5.97 -10.62 -4.10
CA ASP A 166 7.21 -11.39 -4.20
C ASP A 166 7.09 -12.49 -5.29
N GLU A 167 5.88 -13.00 -5.56
CA GLU A 167 5.58 -14.01 -6.60
C GLU A 167 5.09 -13.44 -7.94
N TYR A 168 4.74 -12.15 -8.01
CA TYR A 168 4.46 -11.39 -9.25
C TYR A 168 5.66 -11.43 -10.22
N VAL A 169 6.82 -11.82 -9.68
CA VAL A 169 8.07 -12.19 -10.36
C VAL A 169 7.93 -13.42 -11.28
N ASN A 170 6.98 -14.32 -11.05
CA ASN A 170 6.94 -15.64 -11.70
C ASN A 170 5.72 -15.90 -12.59
N HIS A 171 4.65 -15.13 -12.48
CA HIS A 171 3.46 -15.29 -13.31
C HIS A 171 3.31 -14.13 -14.30
N ARG A 172 4.05 -14.27 -15.41
CA ARG A 172 3.79 -13.84 -16.79
C ARG A 172 2.82 -12.68 -17.05
N TYR A 173 3.28 -11.75 -17.89
CA TYR A 173 2.76 -11.66 -19.26
C TYR A 173 3.82 -12.16 -20.23
#